data_AF-Q2JES8-F1
#
_entry.id   AF-Q2JES8-F1
#
_cell.length_a   1.000
_cell.length_b   1.000
_cell.length_c   1.000
_cell.angle_alpha   90.00
_cell.angle_beta   90.00
_cell.angle_gamma   90.00
#
_symmetry.space_group_name_H-M   'P 1'
#
loop_
_entity.id
_entity.type
_entity.pdbx_description
1 polymer ?
#
loop_
_entity_poly.entity_id
_entity_poly.type
_entity_poly.pdbx_seq_one_letter_code
_entity_poly.pdbx_strand_id
1 'polypeptide(L)'
;MAAMRRGVILGGVAAGPEGPLVTAARTGRTAVRARAVIRVESAPDGTARLIELRSDVPIVLRQTGASPGRTRAPSTVPALSADALPTATVHLVNATAGPLAGDDLGLDISVGSGVRLVVRSVAATVALPGHGPGPSRFTVSARVAPGGALDFAPEPTVAARGSDHLLVTDVHLATTAWLRLREEIVLGRFGETTGSIRSTLRVDMDAHAEVDPPSEPTPLLRQDLVLGPEIPGLTGPALLGSARALGSLLVAGPDPVGSPAARRESVPAKRAESGAQAAVADGVALLPLAGPGYLISALAENAVTLRRRLEQGPAPATV
;
A
#
# COMPACT_ATOMS: atom_id res chain seq x y z
N MET A 1 14.39 -39.73 45.00
CA MET A 1 14.48 -39.09 46.34
C MET A 1 13.56 -37.89 46.37
N ALA A 2 12.80 -37.75 47.45
CA ALA A 2 11.65 -36.85 47.60
C ALA A 2 11.97 -35.37 47.27
N ALA A 3 11.17 -34.77 46.38
CA ALA A 3 11.26 -33.38 45.98
C ALA A 3 10.58 -32.49 47.05
N MET A 4 11.40 -31.75 47.79
CA MET A 4 11.01 -30.76 48.79
C MET A 4 10.27 -29.58 48.14
N ARG A 5 8.95 -29.47 48.35
CA ARG A 5 8.15 -28.30 47.95
C ARG A 5 8.38 -27.16 48.94
N ARG A 6 9.05 -26.09 48.51
CA ARG A 6 9.16 -24.83 49.26
C ARG A 6 7.87 -24.02 49.09
N GLY A 7 7.14 -23.83 50.19
CA GLY A 7 6.01 -22.91 50.26
C GLY A 7 6.50 -21.47 50.37
N VAL A 8 5.95 -20.60 49.52
CA VAL A 8 6.13 -19.14 49.59
C VAL A 8 4.87 -18.56 50.24
N ILE A 9 5.04 -17.95 51.41
CA ILE A 9 3.97 -17.27 52.15
C ILE A 9 3.89 -15.84 51.61
N LEU A 10 2.82 -15.52 50.90
CA LEU A 10 2.51 -14.17 50.43
C LEU A 10 1.86 -13.38 51.58
N GLY A 11 2.58 -12.36 52.06
CA GLY A 11 2.10 -11.42 53.07
C GLY A 11 0.96 -10.56 52.53
N GLY A 12 -0.13 -10.47 53.30
CA GLY A 12 -1.28 -9.63 53.02
C GLY A 12 -1.00 -8.16 53.30
N VAL A 13 -1.28 -7.31 52.32
CA VAL A 13 -1.37 -5.85 52.49
C VAL A 13 -2.85 -5.50 52.63
N ALA A 14 -3.18 -4.86 53.75
CA ALA A 14 -4.53 -4.42 54.08
C ALA A 14 -4.97 -3.28 53.14
N ALA A 15 -6.11 -3.48 52.46
CA ALA A 15 -6.75 -2.49 51.62
C ALA A 15 -7.50 -1.47 52.51
N GLY A 16 -7.02 -0.23 52.54
CA GLY A 16 -7.78 0.91 53.08
C GLY A 16 -8.90 1.32 52.10
N PRO A 17 -9.94 2.02 52.58
CA PRO A 17 -11.12 2.33 51.79
C PRO A 17 -10.80 3.38 50.73
N GLU A 18 -10.80 2.98 49.46
CA GLU A 18 -10.74 3.88 48.32
C GLU A 18 -12.01 4.73 48.26
N GLY A 19 -11.88 6.01 48.57
CA GLY A 19 -12.92 7.00 48.32
C GLY A 19 -13.27 7.04 46.82
N PRO A 20 -14.49 7.48 46.45
CA PRO A 20 -14.97 7.41 45.09
C PRO A 20 -14.04 8.21 44.17
N LEU A 21 -13.32 7.48 43.31
CA LEU A 21 -12.59 8.06 42.18
C LEU A 21 -13.64 8.76 41.31
N VAL A 22 -13.70 10.08 41.46
CA VAL A 22 -14.45 10.94 40.55
C VAL A 22 -13.79 10.78 39.18
N THR A 23 -14.39 9.92 38.35
CA THR A 23 -13.97 9.73 36.96
C THR A 23 -14.27 11.03 36.24
N ALA A 24 -13.32 11.95 36.25
CA ALA A 24 -13.39 13.15 35.45
C ALA A 24 -13.62 12.72 34.00
N ALA A 25 -14.75 13.13 33.43
CA ALA A 25 -15.07 12.86 32.03
C ALA A 25 -13.93 13.44 31.18
N ARG A 26 -13.08 12.57 30.64
CA ARG A 26 -11.99 12.98 29.75
C ARG A 26 -12.64 13.50 28.47
N THR A 27 -12.75 14.81 28.35
CA THR A 27 -13.33 15.53 27.20
C THR A 27 -12.37 15.65 26.01
N GLY A 28 -11.26 14.91 26.01
CA GLY A 28 -10.31 14.92 24.91
C GLY A 28 -10.94 14.32 23.66
N ARG A 29 -10.80 15.00 22.51
CA ARG A 29 -11.04 14.37 21.21
C ARG A 29 -10.17 13.11 21.13
N THR A 30 -10.79 11.94 21.15
CA THR A 30 -10.08 10.65 21.10
C THR A 30 -9.54 10.33 19.72
N ALA A 31 -10.08 10.98 18.68
CA ALA A 31 -9.73 10.79 17.28
C ALA A 31 -9.02 12.02 16.68
N VAL A 32 -8.00 11.76 15.88
CA VAL A 32 -7.23 12.74 15.12
C VAL A 32 -7.72 12.80 13.68
N ARG A 33 -7.77 14.02 13.12
CA ARG A 33 -7.89 14.21 11.67
C ARG A 33 -6.61 14.84 11.17
N ALA A 34 -5.96 14.20 10.19
CA ALA A 34 -4.71 14.71 9.63
C ALA A 34 -4.69 14.59 8.10
N ARG A 35 -4.10 15.58 7.43
CA ARG A 35 -3.96 15.63 5.96
C ARG A 35 -2.54 15.99 5.54
N ALA A 36 -1.92 15.13 4.74
CA ALA A 36 -0.61 15.35 4.13
C ALA A 36 -0.73 15.45 2.60
N VAL A 37 0.19 16.18 1.97
CA VAL A 37 0.18 16.43 0.52
C VAL A 37 1.59 16.28 -0.04
N ILE A 38 1.72 15.57 -1.15
CA ILE A 38 2.93 15.49 -1.97
C ILE A 38 2.59 15.95 -3.38
N ARG A 39 3.26 16.99 -3.87
CA ARG A 39 3.21 17.37 -5.29
C ARG A 39 4.62 17.46 -5.85
N VAL A 40 4.91 16.61 -6.84
CA VAL A 40 6.16 16.61 -7.59
C VAL A 40 5.91 17.03 -9.03
N GLU A 41 6.79 17.85 -9.58
CA GLU A 41 6.77 18.29 -10.98
C GLU A 41 8.17 18.25 -11.59
N SER A 42 8.24 18.26 -12.91
CA SER A 42 9.50 18.47 -13.62
C SER A 42 9.93 19.93 -13.49
N ALA A 43 11.14 20.17 -13.01
CA ALA A 43 11.74 21.50 -13.01
C ALA A 43 12.31 21.84 -14.39
N PRO A 44 12.51 23.13 -14.71
CA PRO A 44 13.09 23.56 -15.99
C PRO A 44 14.49 22.99 -16.26
N ASP A 45 15.24 22.64 -15.22
CA ASP A 45 16.56 22.00 -15.30
C ASP A 45 16.48 20.48 -15.55
N GLY A 46 15.27 19.93 -15.71
CA GLY A 46 15.03 18.51 -15.92
C GLY A 46 15.08 17.67 -14.64
N THR A 47 15.12 18.27 -13.45
CA THR A 47 15.07 17.54 -12.17
C THR A 47 13.64 17.32 -11.69
N ALA A 48 13.43 16.37 -10.77
CA ALA A 48 12.14 16.23 -10.08
C ALA A 48 12.10 17.15 -8.85
N ARG A 49 11.17 18.10 -8.85
CA ARG A 49 11.01 19.09 -7.79
C ARG A 49 9.73 18.84 -7.01
N LEU A 50 9.86 18.68 -5.69
CA LEU A 50 8.72 18.75 -4.77
C LEU A 50 8.30 20.21 -4.64
N ILE A 51 7.17 20.57 -5.25
CA ILE A 51 6.61 21.91 -5.16
C ILE A 51 5.66 22.06 -3.97
N GLU A 52 5.14 20.94 -3.45
CA GLU A 52 4.42 20.88 -2.18
C GLU A 52 4.81 19.61 -1.42
N LEU A 53 5.15 19.78 -0.13
CA LEU A 53 5.40 18.68 0.80
C LEU A 53 4.85 19.06 2.17
N ARG A 54 3.53 18.97 2.32
CA ARG A 54 2.82 19.38 3.54
C ARG A 54 2.52 18.18 4.41
N SER A 55 2.73 18.31 5.71
CA SER A 55 2.45 17.28 6.71
C SER A 55 1.46 17.80 7.73
N ASP A 56 0.71 16.87 8.32
CA ASP A 56 -0.12 17.11 9.50
C ASP A 56 0.00 15.88 10.40
N VAL A 57 0.27 16.09 11.68
CA VAL A 57 0.56 15.00 12.62
C VAL A 57 -0.73 14.17 12.79
N PRO A 58 -0.66 12.83 12.65
CA PRO A 58 0.55 12.01 12.82
C PRO A 58 1.31 11.63 11.55
N ILE A 59 0.87 12.06 10.36
CA ILE A 59 1.55 11.75 9.10
C ILE A 59 2.59 12.82 8.79
N VAL A 60 3.86 12.49 9.05
CA VAL A 60 4.99 13.37 8.72
C VAL A 60 5.70 12.87 7.47
N LEU A 61 5.83 13.73 6.47
CA LEU A 61 6.53 13.44 5.23
C LEU A 61 7.96 13.97 5.28
N ARG A 62 8.91 13.18 4.80
CA ARG A 62 10.32 13.58 4.68
C ARG A 62 10.81 13.28 3.26
N GLN A 63 11.31 14.31 2.57
CA GLN A 63 12.12 14.09 1.38
C GLN A 63 13.44 13.46 1.81
N THR A 64 13.78 12.33 1.23
CA THR A 64 15.00 11.56 1.58
C THR A 64 15.91 11.31 0.39
N GLY A 65 15.47 11.69 -0.82
CA GLY A 65 16.27 11.51 -2.02
C GLY A 65 15.78 12.38 -3.16
N ALA A 66 16.72 12.74 -4.02
CA ALA A 66 16.49 13.31 -5.34
C ALA A 66 17.56 12.73 -6.26
N SER A 67 17.14 12.15 -7.37
CA SER A 67 18.05 11.53 -8.33
C SER A 67 17.78 12.09 -9.73
N PRO A 68 18.82 12.48 -10.49
CA PRO A 68 18.64 12.88 -11.88
C PRO A 68 18.15 11.68 -12.71
N GLY A 69 17.48 11.98 -13.82
CA GLY A 69 17.12 10.97 -14.80
C GLY A 69 18.36 10.27 -15.35
N ARG A 70 18.25 8.98 -15.65
CA ARG A 70 19.34 8.19 -16.23
C ARG A 70 19.13 8.01 -17.72
N THR A 71 20.11 8.42 -18.53
CA THR A 71 20.20 7.95 -19.91
C THR A 71 20.53 6.46 -19.90
N ARG A 72 19.65 5.65 -20.51
CA ARG A 72 19.68 4.19 -20.62
C ARG A 72 21.11 3.61 -20.57
N ALA A 73 21.46 2.94 -19.47
CA ALA A 73 22.53 1.94 -19.49
C ALA A 73 21.88 0.57 -19.78
N PRO A 74 22.54 -0.32 -20.55
CA PRO A 74 21.99 -1.64 -20.84
C PRO A 74 21.89 -2.45 -19.54
N SER A 75 20.66 -2.64 -19.07
CA SER A 75 20.30 -3.54 -17.97
C SER A 75 19.76 -4.85 -18.52
N THR A 76 20.12 -5.98 -17.91
CA THR A 76 19.62 -7.32 -18.26
C THR A 76 18.22 -7.59 -17.73
N VAL A 77 17.73 -6.80 -16.78
CA VAL A 77 16.32 -6.77 -16.37
C VAL A 77 15.65 -5.65 -17.18
N PRO A 78 14.49 -5.86 -17.83
CA PRO A 78 13.77 -4.79 -18.50
C PRO A 78 13.42 -3.71 -17.47
N ALA A 79 14.30 -2.71 -17.35
CA ALA A 79 14.06 -1.56 -16.52
C ALA A 79 12.81 -0.89 -17.07
N LEU A 80 11.82 -0.70 -16.20
CA LEU A 80 10.61 0.02 -16.53
C LEU A 80 11.05 1.40 -17.03
N SER A 81 10.49 1.90 -18.14
CA SER A 81 10.89 3.20 -18.69
C SER A 81 10.88 4.33 -17.64
N ALA A 82 10.04 4.18 -16.61
CA ALA A 82 9.97 5.02 -15.42
C ALA A 82 11.26 5.11 -14.58
N ASP A 83 12.15 4.10 -14.58
CA ASP A 83 13.39 4.09 -13.80
C ASP A 83 14.47 5.06 -14.34
N ALA A 84 14.27 5.56 -15.56
CA ALA A 84 15.09 6.57 -16.19
C ALA A 84 14.63 8.00 -15.87
N LEU A 85 13.44 8.19 -15.28
CA LEU A 85 12.90 9.52 -14.99
C LEU A 85 13.64 10.21 -13.83
N PRO A 86 13.76 11.54 -13.87
CA PRO A 86 14.12 12.32 -12.69
C PRO A 86 13.19 11.94 -11.53
N THR A 87 13.77 11.66 -10.36
CA THR A 87 13.06 11.01 -9.26
C THR A 87 13.17 11.81 -7.97
N ALA A 88 12.05 12.03 -7.29
CA ALA A 88 12.01 12.45 -5.90
C ALA A 88 11.58 11.28 -5.01
N THR A 89 12.24 11.12 -3.86
CA THR A 89 11.91 10.07 -2.88
C THR A 89 11.41 10.70 -1.59
N VAL A 90 10.23 10.28 -1.15
CA VAL A 90 9.57 10.73 0.07
C VAL A 90 9.28 9.52 0.97
N HIS A 91 9.59 9.65 2.25
CA HIS A 91 9.20 8.68 3.27
C HIS A 91 8.10 9.25 4.17
N LEU A 92 7.08 8.44 4.42
CA LEU A 92 6.08 8.63 5.46
C LEU A 92 6.66 8.18 6.80
N VAL A 93 6.53 9.03 7.81
CA VAL A 93 6.87 8.78 9.20
C VAL A 93 5.59 8.90 10.01
N ASN A 94 5.19 7.81 10.66
CA ASN A 94 4.08 7.82 11.59
C ASN A 94 4.58 8.32 12.95
N ALA A 95 4.36 9.61 13.24
CA ALA A 95 5.05 10.31 14.32
C ALA A 95 4.50 10.02 15.73
N THR A 96 3.27 9.52 15.87
CA THR A 96 2.64 9.28 17.17
C THR A 96 2.21 7.83 17.40
N ALA A 97 2.67 6.91 16.56
CA ALA A 97 2.07 5.58 16.41
C ALA A 97 0.57 5.65 16.05
N GLY A 98 -0.02 4.50 15.70
CA GLY A 98 -1.41 4.40 15.25
C GLY A 98 -1.53 4.09 13.75
N PRO A 99 -2.74 4.24 13.19
CA PRO A 99 -3.87 4.97 13.75
C PRO A 99 -4.58 4.25 14.92
N LEU A 100 -5.24 5.03 15.78
CA LEU A 100 -6.20 4.56 16.79
C LEU A 100 -7.62 4.59 16.22
N ALA A 101 -8.53 3.79 16.78
CA ALA A 101 -9.95 3.80 16.41
C ALA A 101 -10.52 5.24 16.32
N GLY A 102 -11.25 5.52 15.24
CA GLY A 102 -11.82 6.82 14.92
C GLY A 102 -10.88 7.83 14.24
N ASP A 103 -9.56 7.60 14.20
CA ASP A 103 -8.63 8.47 13.46
C ASP A 103 -8.98 8.51 11.96
N ASP A 104 -8.84 9.68 11.34
CA ASP A 104 -9.09 9.89 9.91
C ASP A 104 -7.88 10.60 9.29
N LEU A 105 -7.10 9.83 8.55
CA LEU A 105 -5.83 10.21 7.96
C LEU A 105 -5.97 10.30 6.43
N GLY A 106 -5.38 11.32 5.82
CA GLY A 106 -5.41 11.53 4.37
C GLY A 106 -4.04 11.88 3.80
N LEU A 107 -3.72 11.32 2.63
CA LEU A 107 -2.54 11.64 1.85
C LEU A 107 -2.92 11.89 0.39
N ASP A 108 -2.74 13.12 -0.07
CA ASP A 108 -2.96 13.52 -1.46
C ASP A 108 -1.62 13.53 -2.22
N ILE A 109 -1.56 12.84 -3.36
CA ILE A 109 -0.36 12.69 -4.17
C ILE A 109 -0.64 13.20 -5.59
N SER A 110 0.22 14.07 -6.09
CA SER A 110 0.20 14.52 -7.48
C SER A 110 1.59 14.39 -8.09
N VAL A 111 1.68 13.64 -9.19
CA VAL A 111 2.91 13.43 -9.95
C VAL A 111 2.77 14.07 -11.32
N GLY A 112 3.57 15.09 -11.58
CA GLY A 112 3.63 15.79 -12.86
C GLY A 112 4.24 14.95 -13.98
N SER A 113 4.15 15.48 -15.20
CA SER A 113 4.66 14.81 -16.40
C SER A 113 6.19 14.68 -16.38
N GLY A 114 6.69 13.55 -16.88
CA GLY A 114 8.12 13.32 -17.08
C GLY A 114 8.94 13.20 -15.79
N VAL A 115 8.30 13.02 -14.64
CA VAL A 115 8.97 12.80 -13.35
C VAL A 115 8.44 11.58 -12.63
N ARG A 116 9.26 11.04 -11.73
CA ARG A 116 8.90 9.94 -10.85
C ARG A 116 8.83 10.40 -9.40
N LEU A 117 7.80 9.93 -8.70
CA LEU A 117 7.72 9.95 -7.25
C LEU A 117 7.88 8.54 -6.70
N VAL A 118 8.83 8.37 -5.77
CA VAL A 118 8.96 7.17 -4.95
C VAL A 118 8.47 7.49 -3.55
N VAL A 119 7.44 6.78 -3.11
CA VAL A 119 6.85 6.91 -1.78
C VAL A 119 7.05 5.61 -1.01
N ARG A 120 7.64 5.73 0.19
CA ARG A 120 7.88 4.64 1.14
C ARG A 120 7.41 5.06 2.53
N SER A 121 7.41 4.17 3.51
CA SER A 121 7.32 4.55 4.92
C SER A 121 8.55 4.06 5.67
N VAL A 122 8.87 4.72 6.78
CA VAL A 122 10.03 4.34 7.62
C VAL A 122 9.75 3.07 8.42
N ALA A 123 8.49 2.84 8.77
CA ALA A 123 8.04 1.69 9.54
C ALA A 123 6.64 1.28 9.10
N ALA A 124 6.25 0.08 9.53
CA ALA A 124 4.89 -0.41 9.42
C ALA A 124 3.89 0.56 10.07
N THR A 125 2.71 0.67 9.48
CA THR A 125 1.55 1.28 10.14
C THR A 125 0.94 0.23 11.05
N VAL A 126 0.65 0.56 12.30
CA VAL A 126 0.00 -0.38 13.23
C VAL A 126 -1.36 0.19 13.57
N ALA A 127 -2.42 -0.36 12.96
CA ALA A 127 -3.77 -0.03 13.35
C ALA A 127 -4.04 -0.61 14.74
N LEU A 128 -4.51 0.25 15.64
CA LEU A 128 -4.66 -0.05 17.06
C LEU A 128 -6.13 0.15 17.48
N PRO A 129 -6.60 -0.60 18.50
CA PRO A 129 -7.86 -0.28 19.15
C PRO A 129 -7.79 1.11 19.79
N GLY A 130 -8.94 1.71 20.02
CA GLY A 130 -9.03 3.02 20.65
C GLY A 130 -10.44 3.30 21.15
N HIS A 131 -10.63 4.51 21.68
CA HIS A 131 -11.92 4.99 22.19
C HIS A 131 -12.63 5.93 21.21
N GLY A 132 -12.09 6.13 20.01
CA GLY A 132 -12.77 6.91 18.98
C GLY A 132 -13.97 6.17 18.38
N PRO A 133 -14.88 6.90 17.74
CA PRO A 133 -16.07 6.30 17.16
C PRO A 133 -15.70 5.50 15.89
N GLY A 134 -15.96 4.20 15.91
CA GLY A 134 -15.85 3.34 14.73
C GLY A 134 -14.41 3.09 14.25
N PRO A 135 -14.24 2.64 12.99
CA PRO A 135 -12.93 2.32 12.46
C PRO A 135 -12.05 3.56 12.32
N SER A 136 -10.75 3.34 12.45
CA SER A 136 -9.77 4.28 11.92
C SER A 136 -9.74 4.23 10.39
N ARG A 137 -9.32 5.30 9.73
CA ARG A 137 -9.27 5.39 8.27
C ARG A 137 -7.98 6.03 7.80
N PHE A 138 -7.36 5.45 6.78
CA PHE A 138 -6.30 6.09 6.00
C PHE A 138 -6.67 6.10 4.52
N THR A 139 -6.82 7.29 3.95
CA THR A 139 -7.13 7.50 2.54
C THR A 139 -5.95 8.06 1.78
N VAL A 140 -5.59 7.40 0.68
CA VAL A 140 -4.58 7.85 -0.27
C VAL A 140 -5.28 8.17 -1.58
N SER A 141 -5.13 9.41 -2.05
CA SER A 141 -5.64 9.84 -3.35
C SER A 141 -4.48 10.27 -4.22
N ALA A 142 -4.28 9.61 -5.36
CA ALA A 142 -3.14 9.86 -6.24
C ALA A 142 -3.57 10.19 -7.67
N ARG A 143 -2.90 11.18 -8.28
CA ARG A 143 -3.02 11.51 -9.70
C ARG A 143 -1.64 11.49 -10.35
N VAL A 144 -1.51 10.81 -11.48
CA VAL A 144 -0.25 10.71 -12.23
C VAL A 144 -0.48 11.22 -13.65
N ALA A 145 0.18 12.34 -13.98
CA ALA A 145 0.09 13.02 -15.26
C ALA A 145 0.77 12.22 -16.39
N PRO A 146 0.55 12.57 -17.67
CA PRO A 146 1.15 11.88 -18.81
C PRO A 146 2.67 11.75 -18.70
N GLY A 147 3.20 10.54 -18.90
CA GLY A 147 4.62 10.22 -18.78
C GLY A 147 5.20 10.36 -17.36
N GLY A 148 4.37 10.63 -16.35
CA GLY A 148 4.76 10.58 -14.95
C GLY A 148 4.77 9.16 -14.40
N ALA A 149 5.45 8.93 -13.29
CA ALA A 149 5.51 7.63 -12.63
C ALA A 149 5.35 7.71 -11.12
N LEU A 150 4.46 6.89 -10.56
CA LEU A 150 4.30 6.72 -9.12
C LEU A 150 4.75 5.33 -8.69
N ASP A 151 5.68 5.26 -7.75
CA ASP A 151 6.05 4.04 -7.05
C ASP A 151 5.67 4.20 -5.57
N PHE A 152 4.47 3.72 -5.22
CA PHE A 152 3.90 3.78 -3.89
C PHE A 152 4.00 2.41 -3.20
N ALA A 153 4.94 2.26 -2.27
CA ALA A 153 5.17 1.00 -1.58
C ALA A 153 5.52 1.25 -0.10
N PRO A 154 4.56 1.69 0.72
CA PRO A 154 4.75 1.77 2.16
C PRO A 154 5.11 0.40 2.75
N GLU A 155 5.63 0.42 3.97
CA GLU A 155 5.75 -0.77 4.81
C GLU A 155 4.37 -1.28 5.24
N PRO A 156 4.27 -2.54 5.73
CA PRO A 156 2.99 -3.20 5.90
C PRO A 156 2.08 -2.49 6.90
N THR A 157 0.78 -2.66 6.73
CA THR A 157 -0.22 -2.32 7.74
C THR A 157 -0.46 -3.54 8.63
N VAL A 158 -0.22 -3.40 9.93
CA VAL A 158 -0.48 -4.42 10.94
C VAL A 158 -1.86 -4.15 11.56
N ALA A 159 -2.80 -5.08 11.39
CA ALA A 159 -4.11 -5.02 12.04
C ALA A 159 -4.01 -5.64 13.44
N ALA A 160 -3.62 -4.85 14.45
CA ALA A 160 -3.48 -5.35 15.83
C ALA A 160 -4.82 -5.82 16.40
N ARG A 161 -4.80 -6.66 17.45
CA ARG A 161 -6.02 -7.23 18.02
C ARG A 161 -6.98 -6.14 18.46
N GLY A 162 -8.24 -6.27 18.04
CA GLY A 162 -9.30 -5.33 18.36
C GLY A 162 -9.22 -4.00 17.62
N SER A 163 -8.25 -3.82 16.71
CA SER A 163 -8.31 -2.71 15.75
C SER A 163 -9.48 -2.92 14.78
N ASP A 164 -10.01 -1.81 14.29
CA ASP A 164 -10.92 -1.73 13.16
C ASP A 164 -10.41 -0.62 12.25
N HIS A 165 -10.05 -0.95 11.00
CA HIS A 165 -9.31 -0.05 10.12
C HIS A 165 -9.76 -0.11 8.66
N LEU A 166 -9.86 1.05 8.03
CA LEU A 166 -10.18 1.22 6.62
C LEU A 166 -8.97 1.81 5.87
N LEU A 167 -8.43 1.04 4.93
CA LEU A 167 -7.49 1.52 3.92
C LEU A 167 -8.27 1.83 2.65
N VAL A 168 -8.16 3.05 2.14
CA VAL A 168 -8.80 3.45 0.87
C VAL A 168 -7.74 4.08 -0.02
N THR A 169 -7.48 3.47 -1.18
CA THR A 169 -6.52 3.98 -2.15
C THR A 169 -7.21 4.19 -3.50
N ASP A 170 -7.32 5.45 -3.92
CA ASP A 170 -7.90 5.86 -5.19
C ASP A 170 -6.79 6.48 -6.07
N VAL A 171 -6.54 5.89 -7.23
CA VAL A 171 -5.47 6.32 -8.15
C VAL A 171 -6.04 6.61 -9.54
N HIS A 172 -5.73 7.80 -10.06
CA HIS A 172 -6.01 8.21 -11.43
C HIS A 172 -4.71 8.29 -12.23
N LEU A 173 -4.67 7.58 -13.36
CA LEU A 173 -3.51 7.49 -14.25
C LEU A 173 -3.86 8.07 -15.62
N ALA A 174 -3.07 9.02 -16.12
CA ALA A 174 -3.12 9.32 -17.55
C ALA A 174 -2.73 8.10 -18.39
N THR A 175 -3.13 8.03 -19.67
CA THR A 175 -2.88 6.85 -20.53
C THR A 175 -1.40 6.44 -20.60
N THR A 176 -0.49 7.40 -20.52
CA THR A 176 0.97 7.16 -20.58
C THR A 176 1.65 7.20 -19.22
N ALA A 177 0.88 7.31 -18.13
CA ALA A 177 1.41 7.27 -16.78
C ALA A 177 1.80 5.85 -16.37
N TRP A 178 2.69 5.76 -15.39
CA TRP A 178 3.12 4.50 -14.81
C TRP A 178 2.84 4.43 -13.31
N LEU A 179 2.44 3.26 -12.83
CA LEU A 179 2.15 2.97 -11.44
C LEU A 179 2.81 1.66 -11.03
N ARG A 180 3.49 1.69 -9.89
CA ARG A 180 3.72 0.51 -9.04
C ARG A 180 3.18 0.78 -7.67
N LEU A 181 2.25 -0.06 -7.24
CA LEU A 181 1.60 0.05 -5.94
C LEU A 181 1.74 -1.27 -5.21
N ARG A 182 2.36 -1.25 -4.04
CA ARG A 182 2.48 -2.42 -3.15
C ARG A 182 1.68 -2.17 -1.87
N GLU A 183 0.74 -3.06 -1.60
CA GLU A 183 0.02 -3.11 -0.32
C GLU A 183 0.35 -4.43 0.38
N GLU A 184 0.68 -4.35 1.67
CA GLU A 184 0.96 -5.50 2.51
C GLU A 184 0.18 -5.34 3.82
N ILE A 185 -0.53 -6.41 4.22
CA ILE A 185 -1.32 -6.48 5.44
C ILE A 185 -0.79 -7.63 6.29
N VAL A 186 -0.51 -7.36 7.55
CA VAL A 186 -0.11 -8.35 8.56
C VAL A 186 -1.22 -8.49 9.59
N LEU A 187 -1.66 -9.73 9.80
CA LEU A 187 -2.83 -10.09 10.59
C LEU A 187 -2.47 -10.21 12.07
N GLY A 188 -2.39 -9.08 12.78
CA GLY A 188 -1.96 -9.01 14.18
C GLY A 188 -0.44 -8.95 14.36
N ARG A 189 0.02 -8.50 15.52
CA ARG A 189 1.43 -8.60 15.89
C ARG A 189 1.83 -10.06 16.13
N PHE A 190 3.10 -10.29 16.43
CA PHE A 190 3.59 -11.64 16.73
C PHE A 190 2.81 -12.30 17.88
N GLY A 191 2.28 -13.51 17.64
CA GLY A 191 1.49 -14.27 18.61
C GLY A 191 0.10 -13.70 18.91
N GLU A 192 -0.30 -12.63 18.24
CA GLU A 192 -1.57 -11.95 18.47
C GLU A 192 -2.62 -12.38 17.43
N THR A 193 -3.92 -12.31 17.75
CA THR A 193 -4.98 -12.45 16.74
C THR A 193 -5.13 -11.15 15.93
N THR A 194 -5.63 -11.24 14.70
CA THR A 194 -5.89 -10.04 13.88
C THR A 194 -7.02 -9.19 14.44
N GLY A 195 -6.95 -7.87 14.23
CA GLY A 195 -8.12 -6.99 14.21
C GLY A 195 -8.86 -7.07 12.87
N SER A 196 -9.87 -6.22 12.73
CA SER A 196 -10.64 -6.04 11.50
C SER A 196 -9.95 -4.98 10.63
N ILE A 197 -9.82 -5.27 9.34
CA ILE A 197 -9.28 -4.36 8.35
C ILE A 197 -9.99 -4.56 7.01
N ARG A 198 -10.38 -3.46 6.39
CA ARG A 198 -10.90 -3.43 5.02
C ARG A 198 -10.01 -2.57 4.15
N SER A 199 -9.52 -3.14 3.06
CA SER A 199 -8.78 -2.41 2.03
C SER A 199 -9.65 -2.27 0.77
N THR A 200 -9.82 -1.03 0.31
CA THR A 200 -10.45 -0.70 -0.97
C THR A 200 -9.40 -0.06 -1.88
N LEU A 201 -9.09 -0.70 -3.00
CA LEU A 201 -8.17 -0.21 -4.02
C LEU A 201 -8.91 0.02 -5.33
N ARG A 202 -8.86 1.26 -5.81
CA ARG A 202 -9.46 1.68 -7.09
C ARG A 202 -8.41 2.36 -7.93
N VAL A 203 -8.22 1.85 -9.15
CA VAL A 203 -7.32 2.46 -10.13
C VAL A 203 -8.10 2.71 -11.42
N ASP A 204 -8.04 3.94 -11.88
CA ASP A 204 -8.71 4.44 -13.07
C ASP A 204 -7.70 4.96 -14.07
N MET A 205 -7.92 4.64 -15.35
CA MET A 205 -7.26 5.33 -16.45
C MET A 205 -8.10 6.54 -16.82
N ASP A 206 -7.53 7.73 -16.73
CA ASP A 206 -8.16 8.95 -17.17
C ASP A 206 -8.39 8.91 -18.69
N ALA A 207 -9.49 9.51 -19.12
CA ALA A 207 -9.84 9.62 -20.52
C ALA A 207 -8.80 10.42 -21.32
N HIS A 208 -8.66 10.09 -22.60
CA HIS A 208 -7.87 10.89 -23.53
C HIS A 208 -8.52 12.26 -23.70
N ALA A 209 -7.80 13.32 -23.30
CA ALA A 209 -8.26 14.70 -23.46
C ALA A 209 -8.52 15.11 -24.92
N GLU A 210 -8.00 14.35 -25.88
CA GLU A 210 -8.13 14.60 -27.33
C GLU A 210 -9.48 14.11 -27.92
N VAL A 211 -10.32 13.44 -27.12
CA VAL A 211 -11.64 12.95 -27.56
C VAL A 211 -12.73 13.94 -27.10
N ASP A 212 -13.55 14.41 -28.03
CA ASP A 212 -14.70 15.28 -27.79
C ASP A 212 -16.01 14.54 -28.16
N PRO A 213 -16.96 14.37 -27.23
CA PRO A 213 -16.92 14.78 -25.82
C PRO A 213 -15.87 13.99 -25.01
N PRO A 214 -15.36 14.55 -23.89
CA PRO A 214 -14.43 13.85 -23.02
C PRO A 214 -15.07 12.53 -22.58
N SER A 215 -14.36 11.43 -22.82
CA SER A 215 -14.82 10.13 -22.37
C SER A 215 -14.76 10.01 -20.85
N GLU A 216 -15.50 9.06 -20.29
CA GLU A 216 -15.41 8.76 -18.87
C GLU A 216 -14.09 8.02 -18.55
N PRO A 217 -13.52 8.19 -17.34
CA PRO A 217 -12.41 7.37 -16.88
C PRO A 217 -12.75 5.87 -16.98
N THR A 218 -11.79 5.07 -17.41
CA THR A 218 -11.96 3.61 -17.53
C THR A 218 -11.43 2.92 -16.28
N PRO A 219 -12.26 2.16 -15.55
CA PRO A 219 -11.79 1.33 -14.43
C PRO A 219 -10.74 0.31 -14.87
N LEU A 220 -9.55 0.37 -14.28
CA LEU A 220 -8.48 -0.61 -14.51
C LEU A 220 -8.48 -1.71 -13.45
N LEU A 221 -8.68 -1.33 -12.18
CA LEU A 221 -8.79 -2.25 -11.06
C LEU A 221 -9.85 -1.75 -10.06
N ARG A 222 -10.64 -2.69 -9.54
CA ARG A 222 -11.50 -2.53 -8.38
C ARG A 222 -11.30 -3.74 -7.47
N GLN A 223 -10.74 -3.50 -6.30
CA GLN A 223 -10.49 -4.55 -5.30
C GLN A 223 -11.04 -4.09 -3.95
N ASP A 224 -11.76 -4.99 -3.29
CA ASP A 224 -12.21 -4.83 -1.92
C ASP A 224 -11.81 -6.10 -1.16
N LEU A 225 -11.03 -5.92 -0.10
CA LEU A 225 -10.46 -6.98 0.70
C LEU A 225 -10.88 -6.77 2.14
N VAL A 226 -11.72 -7.68 2.65
CA VAL A 226 -12.24 -7.62 4.02
C VAL A 226 -11.61 -8.76 4.83
N LEU A 227 -10.97 -8.40 5.95
CA LEU A 227 -10.23 -9.32 6.80
C LEU A 227 -10.58 -9.00 8.24
N GLY A 228 -10.80 -10.01 9.06
CA GLY A 228 -11.08 -9.80 10.48
C GLY A 228 -11.62 -11.03 11.16
N PRO A 229 -11.62 -11.06 12.51
CA PRO A 229 -12.17 -12.18 13.29
C PRO A 229 -13.66 -12.44 13.02
N GLU A 230 -14.39 -11.45 12.51
CA GLU A 230 -15.79 -11.56 12.12
C GLU A 230 -16.03 -12.30 10.80
N ILE A 231 -14.98 -12.53 9.99
CA ILE A 231 -15.10 -13.18 8.68
C ILE A 231 -15.14 -14.70 8.85
N PRO A 232 -16.25 -15.37 8.51
CA PRO A 232 -16.38 -16.82 8.69
C PRO A 232 -15.35 -17.59 7.85
N GLY A 233 -14.64 -18.52 8.50
CA GLY A 233 -13.68 -19.37 7.81
C GLY A 233 -12.43 -18.66 7.29
N LEU A 234 -12.13 -17.45 7.78
CA LEU A 234 -10.98 -16.65 7.32
C LEU A 234 -9.66 -17.44 7.31
N THR A 235 -9.42 -18.24 8.36
CA THR A 235 -8.22 -19.09 8.50
C THR A 235 -8.38 -20.48 7.87
N GLY A 236 -9.44 -20.70 7.11
CA GLY A 236 -9.69 -21.93 6.38
C GLY A 236 -8.89 -21.99 5.07
N PRO A 237 -8.69 -23.19 4.50
CA PRO A 237 -7.89 -23.39 3.29
C PRO A 237 -8.47 -22.70 2.04
N ALA A 238 -9.74 -22.32 2.05
CA ALA A 238 -10.38 -21.58 0.96
C ALA A 238 -10.03 -20.08 0.95
N LEU A 239 -9.51 -19.56 2.07
CA LEU A 239 -9.15 -18.15 2.22
C LEU A 239 -7.65 -18.04 2.53
N LEU A 240 -7.27 -17.89 3.81
CA LEU A 240 -5.87 -17.63 4.17
C LEU A 240 -5.09 -18.89 4.55
N GLY A 241 -5.77 -19.98 4.91
CA GLY A 241 -5.11 -21.11 5.57
C GLY A 241 -4.31 -20.65 6.79
N SER A 242 -3.03 -21.00 6.84
CA SER A 242 -2.10 -20.59 7.90
C SER A 242 -1.45 -19.22 7.67
N ALA A 243 -1.73 -18.54 6.55
CA ALA A 243 -1.09 -17.27 6.23
C ALA A 243 -1.42 -16.18 7.26
N ARG A 244 -0.40 -15.39 7.62
CA ARG A 244 -0.50 -14.26 8.55
C ARG A 244 -0.13 -12.93 7.91
N ALA A 245 0.37 -12.97 6.68
CA ALA A 245 0.65 -11.81 5.88
C ALA A 245 0.07 -12.03 4.48
N LEU A 246 -0.55 -11.00 3.93
CA LEU A 246 -1.04 -11.01 2.56
C LEU A 246 -0.89 -9.64 1.93
N GLY A 247 -0.97 -9.59 0.62
CA GLY A 247 -0.84 -8.32 -0.07
C GLY A 247 -0.91 -8.45 -1.57
N SER A 248 -0.71 -7.31 -2.22
CA SER A 248 -0.69 -7.23 -3.67
C SER A 248 0.38 -6.25 -4.17
N LEU A 249 0.93 -6.56 -5.33
CA LEU A 249 1.77 -5.66 -6.12
C LEU A 249 1.07 -5.42 -7.46
N LEU A 250 0.56 -4.20 -7.64
CA LEU A 250 0.00 -3.73 -8.90
C LEU A 250 1.08 -3.03 -9.70
N VAL A 251 1.23 -3.38 -10.97
CA VAL A 251 2.02 -2.64 -11.96
C VAL A 251 1.09 -2.27 -13.11
N ALA A 252 0.97 -0.97 -13.40
CA ALA A 252 0.14 -0.46 -14.49
C ALA A 252 0.88 0.62 -15.28
N GLY A 253 0.62 0.69 -16.58
CA GLY A 253 1.25 1.65 -17.49
C GLY A 253 1.71 1.00 -18.80
N PRO A 254 2.07 1.80 -19.81
CA PRO A 254 2.42 1.30 -21.13
C PRO A 254 3.63 0.36 -21.06
N ASP A 255 3.61 -0.70 -21.87
CA ASP A 255 4.76 -1.60 -22.01
C ASP A 255 6.02 -0.76 -22.34
N PRO A 256 7.20 -1.11 -21.77
CA PRO A 256 8.41 -0.37 -22.04
C PRO A 256 8.67 -0.31 -23.55
N VAL A 257 8.82 0.90 -24.09
CA VAL A 257 9.17 1.13 -25.50
C VAL A 257 10.43 0.33 -25.84
N GLY A 258 10.27 -0.69 -26.68
CA GLY A 258 11.31 -1.65 -27.03
C GLY A 258 11.13 -3.08 -26.52
N SER A 259 10.05 -3.40 -25.80
CA SER A 259 9.59 -4.79 -25.71
C SER A 259 9.39 -5.32 -27.13
N PRO A 260 9.93 -6.50 -27.51
CA PRO A 260 9.84 -7.02 -28.87
C PRO A 260 8.40 -7.17 -29.41
N ALA A 261 7.38 -7.05 -28.55
CA ALA A 261 5.98 -6.93 -28.95
C ALA A 261 5.67 -5.63 -29.74
N ALA A 262 6.37 -4.52 -29.47
CA ALA A 262 6.08 -3.22 -30.09
C ALA A 262 6.61 -3.06 -31.54
N ARG A 263 7.40 -4.02 -32.05
CA ARG A 263 7.93 -3.97 -33.43
C ARG A 263 7.08 -4.72 -34.46
N ARG A 264 5.93 -5.26 -34.09
CA ARG A 264 5.02 -5.88 -35.08
C ARG A 264 4.10 -4.82 -35.66
N GLU A 265 4.60 -4.20 -36.72
CA GLU A 265 3.84 -3.35 -37.63
C GLU A 265 2.58 -4.07 -38.13
N SER A 266 1.44 -3.37 -38.01
CA SER A 266 0.24 -3.48 -38.84
C SER A 266 -0.38 -4.87 -39.05
N VAL A 267 -1.15 -5.35 -38.07
CA VAL A 267 -2.35 -6.18 -38.28
C VAL A 267 -3.47 -5.62 -37.39
N PRO A 268 -4.72 -5.43 -37.88
CA PRO A 268 -5.71 -4.66 -37.15
C PRO A 268 -6.30 -5.41 -35.93
N ALA A 269 -6.41 -4.67 -34.83
CA ALA A 269 -7.38 -4.83 -33.74
C ALA A 269 -7.45 -6.15 -32.94
N LYS A 270 -6.34 -6.88 -32.77
CA LYS A 270 -6.14 -7.60 -31.49
C LYS A 270 -5.26 -6.72 -30.62
N ARG A 271 -5.90 -6.03 -29.65
CA ARG A 271 -5.26 -5.26 -28.59
C ARG A 271 -3.98 -5.99 -28.18
N ALA A 272 -2.82 -5.36 -28.34
CA ALA A 272 -1.56 -5.92 -27.92
C ALA A 272 -1.69 -6.23 -26.42
N GLU A 273 -1.89 -7.51 -26.12
CA GLU A 273 -1.98 -8.06 -24.78
C GLU A 273 -0.64 -7.76 -24.12
N SER A 274 -0.65 -6.88 -23.12
CA SER A 274 0.51 -6.62 -22.26
C SER A 274 1.00 -7.99 -21.77
N GLY A 275 2.26 -8.32 -22.07
CA GLY A 275 2.78 -9.70 -22.16
C GLY A 275 2.85 -10.51 -20.86
N ALA A 276 2.17 -10.09 -19.80
CA ALA A 276 2.05 -10.88 -18.59
C ALA A 276 1.02 -12.00 -18.78
N GLN A 277 1.48 -13.25 -18.77
CA GLN A 277 0.59 -14.41 -18.80
C GLN A 277 0.12 -14.74 -17.38
N ALA A 278 -1.18 -15.04 -17.22
CA ALA A 278 -1.71 -15.50 -15.94
C ALA A 278 -0.93 -16.73 -15.44
N ALA A 279 -0.52 -16.69 -14.17
CA ALA A 279 0.29 -17.73 -13.56
C ALA A 279 -0.04 -17.87 -12.08
N VAL A 280 0.04 -19.10 -11.56
CA VAL A 280 -0.20 -19.40 -10.14
C VAL A 280 0.91 -20.32 -9.65
N ALA A 281 1.43 -20.02 -8.47
CA ALA A 281 2.37 -20.84 -7.73
C ALA A 281 1.96 -20.87 -6.24
N ASP A 282 2.72 -21.57 -5.40
CA ASP A 282 2.38 -21.69 -3.97
C ASP A 282 2.30 -20.32 -3.28
N GLY A 283 1.08 -19.95 -2.88
CA GLY A 283 0.77 -18.69 -2.19
C GLY A 283 0.99 -17.43 -3.02
N VAL A 284 1.08 -17.50 -4.35
CA VAL A 284 1.22 -16.32 -5.22
C VAL A 284 0.55 -16.53 -6.58
N ALA A 285 -0.14 -15.51 -7.07
CA ALA A 285 -0.76 -15.50 -8.39
C ALA A 285 -0.47 -14.19 -9.11
N LEU A 286 -0.27 -14.26 -10.43
CA LEU A 286 -0.22 -13.12 -11.33
C LEU A 286 -1.49 -13.10 -12.18
N LEU A 287 -2.16 -11.94 -12.19
CA LEU A 287 -3.42 -11.68 -12.86
C LEU A 287 -3.23 -10.52 -13.84
N PRO A 288 -3.27 -10.75 -15.16
CA PRO A 288 -3.24 -9.68 -16.15
C PRO A 288 -4.48 -8.79 -15.99
N LEU A 289 -4.30 -7.47 -16.16
CA LEU A 289 -5.43 -6.53 -16.11
C LEU A 289 -6.15 -6.50 -17.46
N ALA A 290 -7.39 -6.00 -17.46
CA ALA A 290 -8.13 -5.76 -18.71
C ALA A 290 -7.52 -4.61 -19.56
N GLY A 291 -6.64 -3.82 -18.95
CA GLY A 291 -5.84 -2.77 -19.58
C GLY A 291 -4.34 -3.00 -19.36
N PRO A 292 -3.50 -1.96 -19.52
CA PRO A 292 -2.06 -2.10 -19.43
C PRO A 292 -1.62 -2.42 -18.00
N GLY A 293 -1.02 -3.61 -17.80
CA GLY A 293 -0.45 -4.01 -16.52
C GLY A 293 -0.92 -5.36 -15.99
N TYR A 294 -0.51 -5.66 -14.77
CA TYR A 294 -0.82 -6.90 -14.07
C TYR A 294 -0.86 -6.67 -12.55
N LEU A 295 -1.58 -7.55 -11.85
CA LEU A 295 -1.65 -7.63 -10.40
C LEU A 295 -0.98 -8.92 -9.93
N ILE A 296 -0.04 -8.83 -9.00
CA ILE A 296 0.42 -9.99 -8.24
C ILE A 296 -0.31 -9.97 -6.90
N SER A 297 -0.95 -11.08 -6.54
CA SER A 297 -1.55 -11.29 -5.22
C SER A 297 -0.81 -12.43 -4.51
N ALA A 298 -0.52 -12.26 -3.22
CA ALA A 298 0.22 -13.26 -2.46
C ALA A 298 -0.26 -13.39 -1.01
N LEU A 299 -0.11 -14.60 -0.50
CA LEU A 299 -0.28 -14.98 0.90
C LEU A 299 1.06 -15.51 1.42
N ALA A 300 1.35 -15.35 2.71
CA ALA A 300 2.53 -15.94 3.35
C ALA A 300 2.37 -16.06 4.87
N GLU A 301 3.21 -16.89 5.48
CA GLU A 301 3.27 -17.04 6.95
C GLU A 301 3.80 -15.78 7.65
N ASN A 302 4.57 -14.94 6.96
CA ASN A 302 5.17 -13.74 7.53
C ASN A 302 5.47 -12.69 6.44
N ALA A 303 5.68 -11.45 6.88
CA ALA A 303 5.91 -10.30 5.99
C ALA A 303 7.16 -10.44 5.10
N VAL A 304 8.21 -11.11 5.58
CA VAL A 304 9.45 -11.31 4.80
C VAL A 304 9.20 -12.22 3.60
N THR A 305 8.53 -13.34 3.82
CA THR A 305 8.13 -14.25 2.73
C THR A 305 7.10 -13.61 1.82
N LEU A 306 6.14 -12.85 2.36
CA LEU A 306 5.18 -12.10 1.55
C LEU A 306 5.88 -11.16 0.58
N ARG A 307 6.77 -10.30 1.08
CA ARG A 307 7.46 -9.31 0.26
C ARG A 307 8.26 -9.95 -0.86
N ARG A 308 8.98 -11.03 -0.54
CA ARG A 308 9.71 -11.81 -1.55
C ARG A 308 8.77 -12.35 -2.63
N ARG A 309 7.62 -12.93 -2.25
CA ARG A 309 6.61 -13.44 -3.21
C ARG A 309 6.06 -12.32 -4.11
N LEU A 310 5.77 -11.15 -3.54
CA LEU A 310 5.27 -10.01 -4.30
C LEU A 310 6.32 -9.44 -5.27
N GLU A 311 7.58 -9.34 -4.85
CA GLU A 311 8.65 -8.76 -5.68
C GLU A 311 9.15 -9.72 -6.76
N GLN A 312 9.10 -11.02 -6.53
CA GLN A 312 9.54 -12.03 -7.50
C GLN A 312 8.41 -12.48 -8.44
N GLY A 313 7.15 -12.41 -8.00
CA GLY A 313 6.02 -13.00 -8.72
C GLY A 313 6.01 -14.53 -8.67
N PRO A 314 5.03 -15.17 -9.34
CA PRO A 314 5.04 -16.61 -9.51
C PRO A 314 6.26 -17.01 -10.35
N ALA A 315 7.07 -17.94 -9.84
CA ALA A 315 8.16 -18.50 -10.64
C ALA A 315 7.56 -19.13 -11.92
N PRO A 316 8.22 -18.99 -13.08
CA PRO A 316 7.80 -19.72 -14.27
C PRO A 316 7.77 -21.21 -13.94
N ALA A 317 6.67 -21.88 -14.25
CA ALA A 317 6.54 -23.31 -14.03
C ALA A 317 7.68 -24.03 -14.78
N THR A 318 8.56 -24.69 -14.04
CA THR A 318 9.53 -25.62 -14.63
C THR A 318 8.73 -26.82 -15.11
N VAL A 319 8.58 -26.96 -16.43
CA VAL A 319 8.01 -28.13 -17.10
C VAL A 319 8.96 -29.31 -17.00
#